data_AF-W0DPH7-F1
#
_entry.id   AF-W0DPH7-F1
#
_cell.length_a   1.000
_cell.length_b   1.000
_cell.length_c   1.000
_cell.angle_alpha   90.00
_cell.angle_beta   90.00
_cell.angle_gamma   90.00
#
_symmetry.space_group_name_H-M   'P 1'
#
loop_
_entity.id
_entity.type
_entity.pdbx_description
1 polymer ?
#
loop_
_entity_poly.entity_id
_entity_poly.type
_entity_poly.pdbx_seq_one_letter_code
_entity_poly.pdbx_strand_id
1 'polypeptide(L)' 'MSEEKATIQALQDSDLEMIRVLDDLIELMIDKGVIQFTELPEQAQHKLLKRTQLRQGRRNLDLLEDEEKPLNY' A
#
# COMPACT_ATOMS: atom_id res chain seq x y z
N MET A 1 4.40 23.98 22.03
CA MET A 1 5.18 23.72 20.80
C MET A 1 5.59 22.26 20.63
N SER A 2 6.04 21.55 21.68
CA SER A 2 6.41 20.12 21.59
C SER A 2 5.21 19.17 21.46
N GLU A 3 4.12 19.41 22.19
CA GLU A 3 2.90 18.59 22.09
C GLU A 3 2.22 18.71 20.72
N GLU A 4 2.17 19.91 20.14
CA GLU A 4 1.58 20.15 18.82
C GLU A 4 2.33 19.43 17.69
N LYS A 5 3.66 19.34 17.81
CA LYS A 5 4.47 18.55 16.88
C LYS A 5 4.18 17.06 17.01
N ALA A 6 3.95 16.57 18.23
CA ALA A 6 3.64 15.17 18.48
C ALA A 6 2.26 14.77 17.94
N THR A 7 1.24 15.63 18.09
CA THR A 7 -0.08 15.40 17.49
C THR A 7 -0.06 15.44 15.97
N ILE A 8 0.69 16.38 15.36
CA ILE A 8 0.85 16.41 13.90
C ILE A 8 1.53 15.13 13.39
N GLN A 9 2.57 14.65 14.08
CA GLN A 9 3.24 13.41 13.69
C GLN A 9 2.31 12.19 13.82
N ALA A 10 1.56 12.08 14.92
CA ALA A 10 0.61 11.00 15.11
C ALA A 10 -0.49 10.99 14.04
N LEU A 11 -0.96 12.17 13.61
CA LEU A 11 -1.91 12.28 12.51
C LEU A 11 -1.30 11.81 11.18
N GLN A 12 -0.08 12.23 10.87
CA GLN A 12 0.63 11.80 9.65
C GLN A 12 0.85 10.29 9.61
N ASP A 13 1.20 9.68 10.74
CA ASP A 13 1.39 8.24 10.84
C ASP A 13 0.05 7.51 10.65
N SER A 14 -1.03 8.00 11.29
CA SER A 14 -2.38 7.46 11.11
C SER A 14 -2.87 7.58 9.66
N ASP A 15 -2.62 8.70 8.98
CA ASP A 15 -2.96 8.89 7.56
C ASP A 15 -2.20 7.87 6.68
N LEU A 16 -0.94 7.58 7.03
CA LEU A 16 -0.11 6.61 6.30
C LEU A 16 -0.55 5.16 6.51
N GLU A 17 -1.13 4.84 7.67
CA GLU A 17 -1.79 3.54 7.89
C GLU A 17 -3.11 3.47 7.12
N MET A 18 -3.94 4.51 7.21
CA MET A 18 -5.24 4.57 6.55
C MET A 18 -5.13 4.46 5.03
N ILE A 19 -4.11 5.09 4.43
CA ILE A 19 -3.92 5.04 2.99
C ILE A 19 -3.55 3.63 2.49
N ARG A 20 -2.98 2.74 3.32
CA ARG A 20 -2.76 1.32 2.94
C ARG A 20 -4.07 0.56 2.89
N VAL A 21 -4.91 0.72 3.92
CA VAL A 21 -6.25 0.11 3.98
C VAL A 21 -7.12 0.58 2.81
N LEU A 22 -7.08 1.88 2.50
CA LEU A 22 -7.81 2.44 1.35
C LEU A 22 -7.37 1.80 0.02
N ASP A 23 -6.07 1.59 -0.17
CA ASP A 23 -5.51 0.90 -1.33
C ASP A 23 -6.12 -0.51 -1.47
N ASP A 24 -6.11 -1.27 -0.37
CA ASP A 24 -6.57 -2.67 -0.35
C ASP A 24 -8.07 -2.75 -0.61
N LEU A 25 -8.84 -1.78 -0.10
CA LEU A 25 -10.27 -1.67 -0.37
C LEU A 25 -10.54 -1.33 -1.84
N ILE A 26 -9.77 -0.42 -2.45
CA ILE A 26 -9.91 -0.10 -3.87
C ILE A 26 -9.58 -1.33 -4.72
N GLU A 27 -8.47 -2.02 -4.45
CA GLU A 27 -8.09 -3.26 -5.13
C GLU A 27 -9.21 -4.31 -4.98
N LEU A 28 -9.72 -4.53 -3.77
CA LEU A 28 -10.82 -5.46 -3.53
C LEU A 28 -12.09 -5.08 -4.30
N MET A 29 -12.44 -3.79 -4.36
CA MET A 29 -13.63 -3.33 -5.09
C MET A 29 -13.47 -3.52 -6.60
N ILE A 30 -12.27 -3.30 -7.14
CA ILE A 30 -11.95 -3.57 -8.56
C ILE A 30 -12.03 -5.07 -8.83
N ASP A 31 -11.43 -5.91 -7.99
CA ASP A 31 -11.43 -7.38 -8.13
C ASP A 31 -12.85 -7.96 -8.05
N LYS A 32 -13.72 -7.38 -7.23
CA LYS A 32 -15.14 -7.75 -7.14
C LYS A 32 -15.99 -7.15 -8.27
N GLY A 33 -15.42 -6.30 -9.12
CA GLY A 33 -16.14 -5.61 -10.17
C GLY A 33 -17.15 -4.58 -9.68
N VAL A 34 -17.01 -4.08 -8.44
CA VAL A 34 -17.88 -3.06 -7.85
C VAL A 34 -17.62 -1.69 -8.48
N ILE A 35 -16.36 -1.40 -8.82
CA ILE A 35 -15.94 -0.21 -9.59
C ILE A 35 -14.96 -0.64 -10.66
N GLN A 36 -14.88 0.12 -11.75
CA GLN A 36 -13.82 -0.04 -12.74
C GLN A 36 -12.68 0.94 -12.46
N PHE A 37 -11.44 0.50 -12.65
CA PHE A 37 -10.26 1.36 -12.47
C PHE A 37 -10.34 2.66 -13.29
N THR A 38 -10.91 2.59 -14.50
CA THR A 38 -11.09 3.73 -15.41
C THR A 38 -12.13 4.75 -14.95
N GLU A 39 -12.96 4.43 -13.95
CA GLU A 39 -13.94 5.35 -13.36
C GLU A 39 -13.30 6.29 -12.32
N LEU A 40 -12.08 5.98 -11.86
CA LEU A 40 -11.35 6.82 -10.93
C LEU A 40 -10.76 8.04 -11.65
N PRO A 41 -10.61 9.19 -10.98
CA PRO A 41 -9.91 10.34 -11.55
C PRO A 41 -8.49 9.98 -12.01
N GLU A 42 -8.01 10.59 -13.09
CA GLU A 42 -6.69 10.32 -13.69
C GLU A 42 -5.55 10.40 -12.66
N GLN A 43 -5.62 11.35 -11.73
CA GLN A 43 -4.64 11.47 -10.65
C GLN A 43 -4.65 10.28 -9.69
N ALA A 44 -5.83 9.73 -9.40
CA ALA A 44 -5.97 8.55 -8.54
C ALA A 44 -5.47 7.29 -9.25
N GLN A 45 -5.76 7.14 -10.53
CA GLN A 45 -5.24 6.05 -11.36
C GLN A 45 -3.70 6.02 -11.35
N HIS A 46 -3.06 7.17 -11.60
CA HIS A 46 -1.60 7.28 -11.56
C HIS A 46 -1.00 6.93 -10.19
N LYS A 47 -1.64 7.39 -9.10
CA LYS A 47 -1.20 7.11 -7.73
C LYS A 47 -1.30 5.61 -7.41
N LEU A 48 -2.42 4.97 -7.78
CA LEU A 48 -2.63 3.53 -7.57
C LEU A 48 -1.60 2.71 -8.34
N LEU A 49 -1.38 2.99 -9.63
CA LEU A 49 -0.35 2.32 -10.43
C LEU A 49 1.04 2.41 -9.80
N LYS A 50 1.43 3.61 -9.35
CA LYS A 50 2.73 3.81 -8.68
C LYS A 50 2.84 3.00 -7.39
N ARG A 51 1.76 2.89 -6.61
CA ARG A 51 1.75 2.13 -5.35
C ARG A 51 1.78 0.63 -5.58
N THR A 52 1.02 0.11 -6.54
CA THR A 52 1.07 -1.30 -6.92
C THR A 52 2.48 -1.70 -7.37
N GLN A 53 3.17 -0.87 -8.16
CA GLN A 53 4.56 -1.10 -8.55
C GLN A 53 5.52 -1.16 -7.34
N LEU A 54 5.36 -0.23 -6.38
CA LEU A 54 6.17 -0.22 -5.15
C LEU A 54 5.91 -1.45 -4.27
N ARG A 55 4.67 -1.95 -4.23
CA ARG A 55 4.29 -3.17 -3.51
C ARG A 55 4.84 -4.42 -4.19
N GLN A 56 4.72 -4.53 -5.52
CA GLN A 56 5.28 -5.66 -6.27
C GLN A 56 6.80 -5.71 -6.15
N GLY A 57 7.47 -4.55 -6.23
CA GLY A 57 8.90 -4.46 -5.98
C GLY A 57 9.29 -4.96 -4.59
N ARG A 58 8.52 -4.60 -3.55
CA ARG A 58 8.74 -5.12 -2.18
C ARG A 58 8.43 -6.61 -2.04
N ARG A 59 7.34 -7.11 -2.64
CA ARG A 59 6.98 -8.54 -2.59
C ARG A 59 8.03 -9.41 -3.28
N ASN A 60 8.61 -8.94 -4.39
CA ASN A 60 9.72 -9.64 -5.04
C ASN A 60 10.99 -9.66 -4.19
N LEU A 61 11.26 -8.61 -3.41
CA LEU A 61 12.39 -8.61 -2.47
C LEU A 61 12.13 -9.56 -1.28
N ASP A 62 10.91 -9.56 -0.75
CA ASP A 62 10.46 -10.45 0.33
C ASP A 62 10.55 -11.94 -0.07
N LEU A 63 10.16 -12.27 -1.31
CA LEU A 63 10.29 -13.62 -1.88
C LEU A 63 11.74 -14.10 -2.02
N LEU A 64 12.70 -13.19 -2.23
CA LEU A 64 14.12 -13.53 -2.33
C LEU A 64 14.77 -13.72 -0.95
N GLU A 65 14.21 -13.12 0.11
CA GLU A 65 14.68 -13.31 1.48
C GLU A 65 14.20 -14.64 2.09
N ASP A 66 13.11 -15.22 1.59
CA ASP A 66 12.54 -16.49 2.07
C ASP A 66 13.21 -17.77 1.50
N GLU A 67 14.12 -17.67 0.51
CA GLU A 67 14.80 -18.83 -0.07
C GLU A 67 16.02 -19.33 0.74
N GLU A 68 16.44 -18.63 1.80
CA GLU A 68 17.49 -19.10 2.72
C GLU A 68 16.92 -19.89 3.92
N LYS A 69 16.28 -21.03 3.65
CA LYS A 69 16.16 -22.09 4.68
C LYS A 69 16.93 -23.33 4.21
N PRO A 70 18.12 -23.61 4.78
CA PRO A 70 18.82 -24.84 4.44
C PRO A 70 17.97 -26.01 4.93
N LEU A 71 17.62 -26.90 4.00
CA LEU A 71 17.05 -28.20 4.31
C LEU A 71 18.09 -28.97 5.13
N ASN A 72 17.89 -29.02 6.44
CA ASN A 72 18.59 -29.96 7.31
C ASN A 72 18.05 -31.35 7.00
N TYR A 73 18.85 -32.15 6.31
CA TYR A 73 18.69 -33.60 6.20
C TYR A 73 19.48 -34.29 7.31
#